data_AF-D2W4T8-F1
#
_entry.id   AF-D2W4T8-F1
#
_cell.length_a   1.000
_cell.length_b   1.000
_cell.length_c   1.000
_cell.angle_alpha   90.00
_cell.angle_beta   90.00
_cell.angle_gamma   90.00
#
_symmetry.space_group_name_H-M   'P 1'
#
loop_
_entity.id
_entity.type
_entity.pdbx_description
1 polymer ?
#
loop_
_entity_poly.entity_id
_entity_poly.type
_entity_poly.pdbx_seq_one_letter_code
_entity_poly.pdbx_strand_id
1 'polypeptide(L)'
;MSRVPQEETLVNTSRKATNFLFLTDYLIGGASRAIGRTLTAPIDRFMILLHHPEKPKFPQACFLFWRGNLLNMIKSFFPNTVVFNFAIKDLIKRQNYLPFQTVDQRGYGFVVNQFVSGGLAGACCEFVRFPFDNIMKFRVGQLGSGMEKYFGLFKGAGISVMSAMVYRSLYFGLNDSLREVNTYRNDLGVKGVISKYGIAQLASASAWIMNSPISTIQRRMIMQQQYSPNQWHYNSSID
;
A
#
# COMPACT_ATOMS: atom_id res chain seq x y z
N MET A 1 -24.81 -0.89 44.52
CA MET A 1 -23.64 -0.29 43.84
C MET A 1 -22.55 -1.36 43.78
N SER A 2 -22.39 -2.10 42.66
CA SER A 2 -21.19 -2.92 42.29
C SER A 2 -21.42 -3.86 41.08
N ARG A 3 -22.14 -3.44 40.03
CA ARG A 3 -22.21 -4.21 38.76
C ARG A 3 -21.00 -4.00 37.82
N VAL A 4 -19.93 -3.36 38.31
CA VAL A 4 -18.74 -2.97 37.55
C VAL A 4 -17.81 -4.13 37.13
N PRO A 5 -17.65 -5.25 37.87
CA PRO A 5 -16.64 -6.27 37.51
C PRO A 5 -16.95 -7.05 36.23
N GLN A 6 -18.23 -7.31 35.94
CA GLN A 6 -18.62 -8.11 34.78
C GLN A 6 -18.54 -7.34 33.47
N GLU A 7 -18.86 -6.04 33.50
CA GLU A 7 -18.78 -5.20 32.30
C GLU A 7 -17.32 -4.92 31.91
N GLU A 8 -16.44 -4.68 32.90
CA GLU A 8 -15.02 -4.45 32.67
C GLU A 8 -14.29 -5.72 32.18
N THR A 9 -14.67 -6.89 32.68
CA THR A 9 -14.14 -8.18 32.20
C THR A 9 -14.62 -8.51 30.78
N LEU A 10 -15.88 -8.21 30.44
CA LEU A 10 -16.42 -8.36 29.08
C LEU A 10 -15.76 -7.39 28.09
N VAL A 11 -15.55 -6.13 28.46
CA VAL A 11 -14.85 -5.14 27.65
C VAL A 11 -13.39 -5.53 27.44
N ASN A 12 -12.70 -6.00 28.48
CA ASN A 12 -11.32 -6.46 28.35
C ASN A 12 -11.20 -7.74 27.52
N THR A 13 -12.17 -8.66 27.61
CA THR A 13 -12.22 -9.87 26.79
C THR A 13 -12.50 -9.54 25.33
N SER A 14 -13.44 -8.63 25.06
CA SER A 14 -13.75 -8.12 23.73
C SER A 14 -12.56 -7.38 23.10
N ARG A 15 -11.86 -6.55 23.88
CA ARG A 15 -10.64 -5.84 23.44
C ARG A 15 -9.49 -6.80 23.14
N LYS A 16 -9.29 -7.83 23.98
CA LYS A 16 -8.31 -8.90 23.72
C LYS A 16 -8.65 -9.69 22.45
N ALA A 17 -9.92 -10.06 22.26
CA ALA A 17 -10.38 -10.75 21.06
C ALA A 17 -10.18 -9.89 19.80
N THR A 18 -10.47 -8.58 19.87
CA THR A 18 -10.25 -7.63 18.77
C THR A 18 -8.77 -7.49 18.42
N ASN A 19 -7.90 -7.38 19.43
CA ASN A 19 -6.45 -7.29 19.22
C ASN A 19 -5.88 -8.59 18.63
N PHE A 20 -6.36 -9.74 19.08
CA PHE A 20 -5.96 -11.04 18.56
C PHE A 20 -6.43 -11.23 17.11
N LEU A 21 -7.66 -10.82 16.78
CA LEU A 21 -8.18 -10.85 15.43
C LEU A 21 -7.36 -9.94 14.50
N PHE A 22 -7.07 -8.71 14.93
CA PHE A 22 -6.22 -7.79 14.17
C PHE A 22 -4.82 -8.36 13.93
N LEU A 23 -4.20 -8.96 14.95
CA LEU A 23 -2.88 -9.58 14.81
C LEU A 23 -2.92 -10.77 13.84
N THR A 24 -3.98 -11.57 13.89
CA THR A 24 -4.19 -12.71 12.99
C THR A 24 -4.35 -12.24 11.55
N ASP A 25 -5.20 -11.23 11.31
CA ASP A 25 -5.39 -10.61 10.00
C ASP A 25 -4.09 -9.98 9.47
N TYR A 26 -3.32 -9.36 10.37
CA TYR A 26 -2.01 -8.80 10.06
C TYR A 26 -1.02 -9.85 9.55
N LEU A 27 -0.91 -10.97 10.27
CA LEU A 27 -0.02 -12.09 9.94
C LEU A 27 -0.46 -12.79 8.65
N ILE A 28 -1.76 -13.08 8.49
CA ILE A 28 -2.31 -13.70 7.27
C ILE A 28 -2.10 -12.79 6.07
N GLY A 29 -2.38 -11.49 6.22
CA GLY A 29 -2.12 -10.50 5.17
C GLY A 29 -0.63 -10.42 4.82
N GLY A 30 0.26 -10.53 5.81
CA GLY A 30 1.71 -10.46 5.62
C GLY A 30 2.22 -11.70 4.87
N ALA A 31 1.79 -12.88 5.30
CA ALA A 31 2.10 -14.16 4.64
C ALA A 31 1.58 -14.20 3.20
N SER A 32 0.32 -13.82 2.98
CA SER A 32 -0.27 -13.76 1.63
C SER A 32 0.52 -12.85 0.69
N ARG A 33 0.90 -11.65 1.16
CA ARG A 33 1.73 -10.72 0.38
C ARG A 33 3.14 -11.26 0.13
N ALA A 34 3.75 -11.94 1.09
CA ALA A 34 5.06 -12.57 0.92
C ALA A 34 5.02 -13.69 -0.13
N ILE A 35 3.96 -14.51 -0.13
CA ILE A 35 3.73 -15.54 -1.17
C ILE A 35 3.56 -14.87 -2.53
N GLY A 36 2.69 -13.86 -2.64
CA GLY A 36 2.46 -13.13 -3.89
C GLY A 36 3.75 -12.52 -4.46
N ARG A 37 4.56 -11.88 -3.60
CA ARG A 37 5.87 -11.32 -3.99
C ARG A 37 6.86 -12.39 -4.45
N THR A 38 6.80 -13.57 -3.86
CA THR A 38 7.66 -14.69 -4.26
C THR A 38 7.24 -15.24 -5.62
N LEU A 39 5.94 -15.28 -5.93
CA LEU A 39 5.44 -15.67 -7.25
C LEU A 39 5.80 -14.64 -8.33
N THR A 40 5.77 -13.33 -8.02
CA THR A 40 6.13 -12.27 -8.98
C THR A 40 7.62 -11.93 -9.01
N ALA A 41 8.45 -12.47 -8.11
CA ALA A 41 9.88 -12.13 -8.04
C ALA A 41 10.64 -12.39 -9.36
N PRO A 42 10.40 -13.49 -10.10
CA PRO A 42 11.11 -13.74 -11.35
C PRO A 42 10.80 -12.70 -12.43
N ILE A 43 9.53 -12.31 -12.58
CA ILE A 43 9.14 -11.32 -13.57
C ILE A 43 9.64 -9.93 -13.18
N ASP A 44 9.58 -9.56 -11.90
CA ASP A 44 10.14 -8.30 -11.40
C ASP A 44 11.64 -8.21 -11.72
N ARG A 45 12.38 -9.30 -11.48
CA ARG A 45 13.82 -9.36 -11.76
C ARG A 45 14.11 -9.35 -13.26
N PHE A 46 13.32 -10.04 -14.06
CA PHE A 46 13.44 -10.01 -15.50
C PHE A 46 13.24 -8.59 -16.04
N MET A 47 12.23 -7.86 -15.55
CA MET A 47 11.98 -6.47 -15.93
C MET A 47 13.14 -5.55 -15.53
N ILE A 48 13.71 -5.72 -14.33
CA ILE A 48 14.90 -4.95 -13.91
C ILE A 48 16.08 -5.22 -14.84
N LEU A 49 16.36 -6.49 -15.15
CA LEU A 49 17.45 -6.89 -16.06
C LEU A 49 17.31 -6.28 -17.46
N LEU A 50 16.08 -6.18 -17.97
CA LEU A 50 15.81 -5.55 -19.27
C LEU A 50 15.99 -4.03 -19.26
N HIS A 51 15.72 -3.37 -18.14
CA HIS A 51 15.86 -1.91 -18.03
C HIS A 51 17.29 -1.47 -17.64
N HIS A 52 18.21 -2.42 -17.41
CA HIS A 52 19.60 -2.05 -17.19
C HIS A 52 20.20 -1.42 -18.47
N PRO A 53 20.98 -0.34 -18.35
CA PRO A 53 21.57 0.36 -19.50
C PRO A 53 22.64 -0.47 -20.21
N GLU A 54 23.25 -1.43 -19.52
CA GLU A 54 24.16 -2.41 -20.11
C GLU A 54 23.40 -3.62 -20.67
N LYS A 55 24.03 -4.38 -21.58
CA LYS A 55 23.44 -5.60 -22.15
C LYS A 55 22.90 -6.52 -21.04
N PRO A 56 21.65 -7.02 -21.15
CA PRO A 56 21.03 -7.80 -20.10
C PRO A 56 21.80 -9.12 -19.89
N LYS A 57 22.41 -9.27 -18.70
CA LYS A 57 23.06 -10.52 -18.28
C LYS A 57 22.04 -11.38 -17.55
N PHE A 58 21.40 -12.28 -18.27
CA PHE A 58 20.47 -13.22 -17.65
C PHE A 58 21.19 -14.21 -16.73
N PRO A 59 20.62 -14.53 -15.57
CA PRO A 59 21.21 -15.50 -14.66
C PRO A 59 21.27 -16.89 -15.31
N GLN A 60 22.39 -17.59 -15.11
CA GLN A 60 22.62 -18.93 -15.65
C GLN A 60 21.74 -20.02 -15.00
N ALA A 61 21.22 -19.77 -13.80
CA ALA A 61 20.36 -20.70 -13.06
C ALA A 61 19.02 -20.07 -12.70
N CYS A 62 17.94 -20.86 -12.82
CA CYS A 62 16.57 -20.42 -12.56
C CYS A 62 16.36 -19.85 -11.14
N PHE A 63 17.01 -20.41 -10.12
CA PHE A 63 16.85 -19.95 -8.74
C PHE A 63 17.43 -18.55 -8.48
N LEU A 64 18.35 -18.07 -9.32
CA LEU A 64 18.93 -16.73 -9.19
C LEU A 64 17.91 -15.61 -9.47
N PHE A 65 16.78 -15.93 -10.10
CA PHE A 65 15.66 -15.00 -10.26
C PHE A 65 15.08 -14.54 -8.90
N TRP A 66 15.24 -15.34 -7.84
CA TRP A 66 14.80 -14.98 -6.48
C TRP A 66 15.88 -14.32 -5.61
N ARG A 67 17.08 -14.07 -6.14
CA ARG A 67 18.15 -13.45 -5.33
C ARG A 67 17.69 -12.06 -4.85
N GLY A 68 17.74 -11.81 -3.55
CA GLY A 68 17.24 -10.58 -2.93
C GLY A 68 15.73 -10.56 -2.61
N ASN A 69 14.98 -11.61 -2.93
CA ASN A 69 13.55 -11.70 -2.61
C ASN A 69 13.27 -11.74 -1.09
N LEU A 70 14.23 -12.20 -0.26
CA LEU A 70 14.09 -12.21 1.19
C LEU A 70 13.79 -10.81 1.75
N LEU A 71 14.48 -9.78 1.25
CA LEU A 71 14.21 -8.37 1.62
C LEU A 71 12.81 -7.91 1.18
N ASN A 72 12.33 -8.39 0.03
CA ASN A 72 10.96 -8.11 -0.43
C ASN A 72 9.90 -8.79 0.44
N MET A 73 10.18 -10.00 0.94
CA MET A 73 9.31 -10.70 1.91
C MET A 73 9.29 -9.97 3.25
N ILE A 74 10.45 -9.58 3.80
CA ILE A 74 10.53 -8.83 5.07
C ILE A 74 9.76 -7.50 4.97
N LYS A 75 9.92 -6.78 3.87
CA LYS A 75 9.13 -5.56 3.58
C LYS A 75 7.62 -5.78 3.54
N SER A 76 7.16 -7.02 3.37
CA SER A 76 5.72 -7.35 3.38
C SER A 76 5.13 -7.41 4.80
N PHE A 77 5.98 -7.63 5.82
CA PHE A 77 5.59 -7.67 7.24
C PHE A 77 5.82 -6.35 7.98
N PHE A 78 6.53 -5.39 7.39
CA PHE A 78 6.69 -4.03 7.91
C PHE A 78 5.56 -3.14 7.39
N PRO A 79 5.03 -2.24 8.26
CA PRO A 79 3.58 -2.02 8.44
C PRO A 79 2.78 -2.45 7.22
N ASN A 80 2.25 -3.67 7.29
CA ASN A 80 1.61 -4.32 6.16
C ASN A 80 0.55 -3.39 5.53
N THR A 81 0.89 -2.80 4.40
CA THR A 81 0.10 -1.76 3.72
C THR A 81 -1.29 -2.20 3.27
N VAL A 82 -1.63 -3.48 3.38
CA VAL A 82 -3.00 -3.94 3.14
C VAL A 82 -3.80 -3.78 4.44
N VAL A 83 -3.41 -4.48 5.50
CA VAL A 83 -4.13 -4.51 6.78
C VAL A 83 -4.08 -3.17 7.49
N PHE A 84 -2.93 -2.49 7.48
CA PHE A 84 -2.79 -1.16 8.06
C PHE A 84 -3.65 -0.12 7.32
N ASN A 85 -3.78 -0.26 5.99
CA ASN A 85 -4.59 0.65 5.19
C ASN A 85 -6.09 0.42 5.42
N PHE A 86 -6.53 -0.83 5.51
CA PHE A 86 -7.90 -1.15 5.94
C PHE A 86 -8.19 -0.63 7.35
N ALA A 87 -7.26 -0.80 8.30
CA ALA A 87 -7.43 -0.31 9.66
C ALA A 87 -7.56 1.22 9.71
N ILE A 88 -6.70 1.97 9.00
CA ILE A 88 -6.80 3.43 8.93
C ILE A 88 -8.10 3.86 8.22
N LYS A 89 -8.47 3.19 7.13
CA LYS A 89 -9.71 3.47 6.40
C LYS A 89 -10.92 3.28 7.32
N ASP A 90 -10.92 2.22 8.14
CA ASP A 90 -11.98 1.96 9.12
C ASP A 90 -11.97 2.99 10.26
N LEU A 91 -10.80 3.44 10.73
CA LEU A 91 -10.69 4.53 11.71
C LEU A 91 -11.29 5.83 11.18
N ILE A 92 -10.95 6.22 9.94
CA ILE A 92 -11.46 7.43 9.28
C ILE A 92 -12.98 7.39 9.18
N LYS A 93 -13.54 6.22 8.80
CA LYS A 93 -14.98 6.02 8.71
C LYS A 93 -15.66 6.06 10.09
N ARG A 94 -15.06 5.43 11.11
CA ARG A 94 -15.62 5.37 12.48
C ARG A 94 -15.63 6.74 13.15
N GLN A 95 -14.65 7.59 12.87
CA GLN A 95 -14.59 8.94 13.43
C GLN A 95 -15.53 9.95 12.73
N ASN A 96 -16.34 9.52 11.76
CA ASN A 96 -17.42 10.32 11.15
C ASN A 96 -16.94 11.66 10.54
N TYR A 97 -15.66 11.75 10.12
CA TYR A 97 -15.07 12.98 9.56
C TYR A 97 -15.58 13.34 8.17
N LEU A 98 -16.33 12.45 7.50
CA LEU A 98 -16.78 12.64 6.13
C LEU A 98 -18.29 12.97 6.11
N PRO A 99 -18.70 14.15 5.57
CA PRO A 99 -20.08 14.61 5.62
C PRO A 99 -21.05 13.81 4.71
N PHE A 100 -20.52 12.83 3.96
CA PHE A 100 -21.27 12.03 2.98
C PHE A 100 -21.67 10.65 3.50
N GLN A 101 -21.82 10.51 4.81
CA GLN A 101 -22.18 9.25 5.44
C GLN A 101 -23.66 8.95 5.19
N THR A 102 -23.96 8.37 4.03
CA THR A 102 -25.31 7.99 3.65
C THR A 102 -25.71 6.68 4.32
N VAL A 103 -26.95 6.61 4.81
CA VAL A 103 -27.58 5.37 5.30
C VAL A 103 -27.72 4.35 4.15
N ASP A 104 -27.85 4.84 2.91
CA ASP A 104 -27.92 4.02 1.71
C ASP A 104 -26.54 3.64 1.16
N GLN A 105 -26.30 2.33 1.03
CA GLN A 105 -25.06 1.77 0.46
C GLN A 105 -24.92 1.96 -1.06
N ARG A 106 -25.98 2.43 -1.74
CA ARG A 106 -26.01 2.61 -3.21
C ARG A 106 -26.00 4.08 -3.67
N GLY A 107 -25.92 5.03 -2.74
CA GLY A 107 -25.94 6.45 -3.05
C GLY A 107 -24.59 6.98 -3.56
N TYR A 108 -24.61 8.11 -4.27
CA TYR A 108 -23.41 8.84 -4.67
C TYR A 108 -22.51 9.19 -3.47
N GLY A 109 -23.11 9.47 -2.30
CA GLY A 109 -22.39 9.73 -1.06
C GLY A 109 -21.54 8.54 -0.59
N PHE A 110 -22.03 7.30 -0.75
CA PHE A 110 -21.24 6.10 -0.46
C PHE A 110 -20.00 6.03 -1.35
N VAL A 111 -20.16 6.23 -2.66
CA VAL A 111 -19.05 6.21 -3.61
C VAL A 111 -18.00 7.25 -3.21
N VAL A 112 -18.41 8.52 -3.03
CA VAL A 112 -17.49 9.59 -2.60
C VAL A 112 -16.78 9.24 -1.29
N ASN A 113 -17.50 8.68 -0.31
CA ASN A 113 -16.93 8.26 0.96
C ASN A 113 -15.84 7.17 0.78
N GLN A 114 -16.02 6.22 -0.14
CA GLN A 114 -15.02 5.17 -0.41
C GLN A 114 -13.76 5.70 -1.09
N PHE A 115 -13.90 6.66 -1.99
CA PHE A 115 -12.77 7.32 -2.62
C PHE A 115 -11.98 8.17 -1.62
N VAL A 116 -12.66 9.02 -0.85
CA VAL A 116 -11.99 9.90 0.12
C VAL A 116 -11.35 9.11 1.26
N SER A 117 -12.06 8.14 1.84
CA SER A 117 -11.49 7.28 2.90
C SER A 117 -10.31 6.44 2.39
N GLY A 118 -10.38 5.92 1.17
CA GLY A 118 -9.27 5.20 0.54
C GLY A 118 -8.05 6.09 0.27
N GLY A 119 -8.26 7.32 -0.19
CA GLY A 119 -7.20 8.29 -0.41
C GLY A 119 -6.49 8.71 0.87
N LEU A 120 -7.25 9.12 1.89
CA LEU A 120 -6.72 9.53 3.19
C LEU A 120 -5.97 8.37 3.89
N ALA A 121 -6.53 7.16 3.86
CA ALA A 121 -5.84 5.98 4.40
C ALA A 121 -4.55 5.68 3.64
N GLY A 122 -4.56 5.84 2.30
CA GLY A 122 -3.36 5.78 1.46
C GLY A 122 -2.28 6.77 1.88
N ALA A 123 -2.65 8.03 2.09
CA ALA A 123 -1.72 9.08 2.49
C ALA A 123 -1.10 8.81 3.87
N CYS A 124 -1.91 8.46 4.87
CA CYS A 124 -1.42 8.15 6.21
C CYS A 124 -0.50 6.92 6.23
N CYS A 125 -0.88 5.86 5.50
CA CYS A 125 -0.02 4.68 5.35
C CYS A 125 1.32 5.01 4.71
N GLU A 126 1.29 5.81 3.64
CA GLU A 126 2.49 6.16 2.90
C GLU A 126 3.41 7.04 3.74
N PHE A 127 2.86 7.98 4.49
CA PHE A 127 3.63 8.84 5.40
C PHE A 127 4.41 8.02 6.44
N VAL A 128 3.77 7.02 7.05
CA VAL A 128 4.44 6.12 8.01
C VAL A 128 5.47 5.24 7.32
N ARG A 129 5.18 4.75 6.11
CA ARG A 129 6.01 3.78 5.40
C ARG A 129 7.24 4.41 4.74
N PHE A 130 7.11 5.63 4.22
CA PHE A 130 8.09 6.26 3.35
C PHE A 130 9.51 6.28 3.96
N PRO A 131 9.73 6.68 5.22
CA PRO A 131 11.06 6.68 5.83
C PRO A 131 11.70 5.30 5.89
N PHE A 132 10.93 4.27 6.29
CA PHE A 132 11.42 2.91 6.40
C PHE A 132 11.79 2.31 5.04
N ASP A 133 10.94 2.54 4.05
CA ASP A 133 11.15 2.10 2.68
C ASP A 133 12.48 2.61 2.12
N ASN A 134 12.78 3.86 2.45
CA ASN A 134 13.98 4.56 2.06
C ASN A 134 15.19 4.05 2.85
N ILE A 135 15.10 3.92 4.17
CA ILE A 135 16.18 3.33 5.01
C ILE A 135 16.59 1.94 4.51
N MET A 136 15.62 1.09 4.15
CA MET A 136 15.89 -0.26 3.64
C MET A 136 16.41 -0.30 2.19
N LYS A 137 16.21 0.77 1.40
CA LYS A 137 16.72 0.88 0.02
C LYS A 137 18.13 1.46 -0.01
N PHE A 138 18.49 2.30 0.95
CA PHE A 138 19.80 2.94 0.98
C PHE A 138 20.86 2.07 1.65
N ARG A 139 22.00 1.91 0.97
CA ARG A 139 23.22 1.49 1.64
C ARG A 139 23.68 2.70 2.46
N VAL A 140 23.67 2.57 3.78
CA VAL A 140 23.85 3.63 4.81
C VAL A 140 25.03 4.61 4.58
N GLY A 141 25.95 4.31 3.67
CA GLY A 141 27.20 5.05 3.42
C GLY A 141 27.24 6.03 2.23
N GLN A 142 26.14 6.27 1.48
CA GLN A 142 26.15 7.25 0.36
C GLN A 142 25.43 8.56 0.64
N LEU A 143 24.62 8.64 1.70
CA LEU A 143 24.10 9.91 2.17
C LEU A 143 25.15 10.53 3.10
N GLY A 144 25.48 11.81 2.90
CA GLY A 144 26.45 12.55 3.72
C GLY A 144 26.16 12.53 5.23
N SER A 145 26.96 13.23 6.03
CA SER A 145 26.76 13.26 7.48
C SER A 145 25.72 14.30 7.91
N GLY A 146 24.88 13.99 8.89
CA GLY A 146 24.00 14.97 9.56
C GLY A 146 22.68 15.25 8.84
N MET A 147 22.27 16.53 8.79
CA MET A 147 20.95 16.97 8.31
C MET A 147 20.69 16.68 6.83
N GLU A 148 21.72 16.66 5.99
CA GLU A 148 21.59 16.32 4.56
C GLU A 148 21.09 14.89 4.35
N LYS A 149 21.50 13.96 5.23
CA LYS A 149 21.01 12.58 5.22
C LYS A 149 19.53 12.49 5.60
N TYR A 150 19.09 13.32 6.56
CA TYR A 150 17.69 13.38 6.95
C TYR A 150 16.83 13.95 5.82
N PHE A 151 17.19 15.10 5.24
CA PHE A 151 16.41 15.69 4.14
C PHE A 151 16.47 14.85 2.86
N GLY A 152 17.62 14.24 2.56
CA GLY A 152 17.77 13.29 1.46
C GLY A 152 16.83 12.09 1.59
N LEU A 153 16.61 11.58 2.81
CA LEU A 153 15.67 10.48 3.08
C LEU A 153 14.22 10.87 2.77
N PHE A 154 13.85 12.14 2.93
CA PHE A 154 12.49 12.64 2.69
C PHE A 154 12.25 13.17 1.27
N LYS A 155 13.27 13.22 0.41
CA LYS A 155 13.11 13.69 -0.98
C LYS A 155 12.12 12.83 -1.76
N GLY A 156 11.11 13.46 -2.35
CA GLY A 156 10.02 12.77 -3.03
C GLY A 156 8.90 12.25 -2.12
N ALA A 157 8.93 12.55 -0.82
CA ALA A 157 7.85 12.15 0.11
C ALA A 157 6.48 12.71 -0.33
N GLY A 158 6.41 13.99 -0.67
CA GLY A 158 5.15 14.64 -1.06
C GLY A 158 4.51 14.01 -2.30
N ILE A 159 5.29 13.78 -3.36
CA ILE A 159 4.80 13.12 -4.58
C ILE A 159 4.47 11.64 -4.32
N SER A 160 5.18 10.97 -3.40
CA SER A 160 4.87 9.60 -2.96
C SER A 160 3.51 9.52 -2.28
N VAL A 161 3.23 10.44 -1.36
CA VAL A 161 1.95 10.54 -0.65
C VAL A 161 0.82 10.85 -1.64
N MET A 162 1.02 11.77 -2.58
CA MET A 162 0.04 12.09 -3.61
C MET A 162 -0.26 10.88 -4.51
N SER A 163 0.78 10.17 -4.97
CA SER A 163 0.61 8.95 -5.76
C SER A 163 -0.14 7.86 -5.00
N ALA A 164 0.21 7.66 -3.71
CA ALA A 164 -0.47 6.69 -2.87
C ALA A 164 -1.94 7.06 -2.64
N MET A 165 -2.24 8.36 -2.45
CA MET A 165 -3.60 8.86 -2.28
C MET A 165 -4.45 8.60 -3.53
N VAL A 166 -3.97 8.97 -4.72
CA VAL A 166 -4.67 8.76 -6.00
C VAL A 166 -4.89 7.27 -6.25
N TYR A 167 -3.84 6.47 -6.13
CA TYR A 167 -3.92 5.02 -6.37
C TYR A 167 -4.89 4.34 -5.40
N ARG A 168 -4.85 4.65 -4.10
CA ARG A 168 -5.69 4.00 -3.08
C ARG A 168 -7.14 4.48 -3.13
N SER A 169 -7.36 5.76 -3.42
CA SER A 169 -8.70 6.31 -3.67
C SER A 169 -9.40 5.56 -4.80
N LEU A 170 -8.73 5.43 -5.96
CA LEU A 170 -9.28 4.71 -7.12
C LEU A 170 -9.45 3.21 -6.85
N TYR A 171 -8.44 2.57 -6.27
CA TYR A 171 -8.48 1.14 -5.98
C TYR A 171 -9.64 0.78 -5.05
N PHE A 172 -9.76 1.46 -3.91
CA PHE A 172 -10.82 1.16 -2.94
C PHE A 172 -12.17 1.69 -3.38
N GLY A 173 -12.21 2.88 -3.97
CA GLY A 173 -13.42 3.51 -4.47
C GLY A 173 -14.10 2.64 -5.52
N LEU A 174 -13.37 2.24 -6.57
CA LEU A 174 -13.90 1.40 -7.63
C LEU A 174 -14.23 0.00 -7.13
N ASN A 175 -13.35 -0.62 -6.34
CA ASN A 175 -13.56 -1.99 -5.86
C ASN A 175 -14.79 -2.08 -4.95
N ASP A 176 -14.95 -1.15 -4.01
CA ASP A 176 -16.10 -1.17 -3.10
C ASP A 176 -17.41 -0.81 -3.84
N SER A 177 -17.36 0.14 -4.77
CA SER A 177 -18.55 0.55 -5.55
C SER A 177 -19.03 -0.56 -6.49
N LEU A 178 -18.10 -1.19 -7.23
CA LEU A 178 -18.43 -2.29 -8.15
C LEU A 178 -18.84 -3.56 -7.40
N ARG A 179 -18.26 -3.82 -6.22
CA ARG A 179 -18.67 -4.94 -5.37
C ARG A 179 -20.09 -4.78 -4.85
N GLU A 180 -20.55 -3.56 -4.60
CA GLU A 180 -21.90 -3.28 -4.12
C GLU A 180 -22.97 -3.54 -5.21
N VAL A 181 -22.63 -3.24 -6.46
CA VAL A 181 -23.50 -3.49 -7.62
C VAL A 181 -23.48 -4.96 -8.03
N ASN A 182 -22.46 -5.71 -7.63
CA ASN A 182 -22.29 -7.11 -8.03
C ASN A 182 -23.30 -8.05 -7.35
N THR A 183 -24.13 -8.72 -8.16
CA THR A 183 -25.12 -9.71 -7.73
C THR A 183 -24.49 -10.95 -7.08
N TYR A 184 -23.24 -11.28 -7.43
CA TYR A 184 -22.51 -12.45 -6.90
C TYR A 184 -21.63 -12.12 -5.68
N ARG A 185 -21.88 -11.00 -4.99
CA ARG A 185 -21.08 -10.55 -3.84
C ARG A 185 -20.98 -11.60 -2.72
N ASN A 186 -22.08 -12.30 -2.44
CA ASN A 186 -22.15 -13.27 -1.33
C ASN A 186 -21.93 -14.71 -1.80
N ASP A 187 -21.79 -14.94 -3.11
CA ASP A 187 -21.50 -16.25 -3.64
C ASP A 187 -20.03 -16.62 -3.35
N LEU A 188 -19.85 -17.78 -2.73
CA LEU A 188 -18.56 -18.40 -2.42
C LEU A 188 -18.16 -19.44 -3.47
N GLY A 189 -19.08 -19.76 -4.40
CA GLY A 189 -18.80 -20.64 -5.53
C GLY A 189 -17.81 -20.03 -6.52
N VAL A 190 -17.37 -20.86 -7.48
CA VAL A 190 -16.41 -20.49 -8.52
C VAL A 190 -16.84 -19.22 -9.28
N LYS A 191 -18.14 -19.07 -9.54
CA LYS A 191 -18.72 -17.88 -10.20
C LYS A 191 -18.53 -16.60 -9.38
N GLY A 192 -18.76 -16.67 -8.06
CA GLY A 192 -18.52 -15.55 -7.15
C GLY A 192 -17.05 -15.16 -7.05
N VAL A 193 -16.13 -16.14 -7.03
CA VAL A 193 -14.68 -15.88 -7.00
C VAL A 193 -14.21 -15.21 -8.29
N ILE A 194 -14.60 -15.74 -9.46
CA ILE A 194 -14.24 -15.15 -10.76
C ILE A 194 -14.78 -13.73 -10.88
N SER A 195 -16.03 -13.50 -10.48
CA SER A 195 -16.65 -12.18 -10.51
C SER A 195 -15.90 -11.16 -9.64
N LYS A 196 -15.58 -11.51 -8.39
CA LYS A 196 -14.80 -10.66 -7.48
C LYS A 196 -13.39 -10.40 -8.00
N TYR A 197 -12.75 -11.42 -8.57
CA TYR A 197 -11.44 -11.28 -9.19
C TYR A 197 -11.47 -10.32 -10.39
N GLY A 198 -12.46 -10.44 -11.27
CA GLY A 198 -12.64 -9.54 -12.41
C GLY A 198 -12.79 -8.08 -11.98
N ILE A 199 -13.63 -7.81 -10.97
CA ILE A 199 -13.78 -6.46 -10.39
C ILE A 199 -12.45 -5.95 -9.84
N ALA A 200 -11.72 -6.78 -9.09
CA ALA A 200 -10.44 -6.40 -8.50
C ALA A 200 -9.39 -6.06 -9.58
N GLN A 201 -9.35 -6.81 -10.69
CA GLN A 201 -8.44 -6.53 -11.80
C GLN A 201 -8.80 -5.24 -12.53
N LEU A 202 -10.10 -5.00 -12.78
CA LEU A 202 -10.57 -3.75 -13.39
C LEU A 202 -10.22 -2.54 -12.54
N ALA A 203 -10.54 -2.58 -11.24
CA ALA A 203 -10.20 -1.51 -10.30
C ALA A 203 -8.69 -1.26 -10.24
N SER A 204 -7.89 -2.33 -10.25
CA SER A 204 -6.41 -2.25 -10.24
C SER A 204 -5.86 -1.63 -11.52
N ALA A 205 -6.37 -2.03 -12.68
CA ALA A 205 -5.95 -1.51 -13.98
C ALA A 205 -6.27 -0.02 -14.11
N SER A 206 -7.51 0.39 -13.76
CA SER A 206 -7.92 1.80 -13.79
C SER A 206 -7.07 2.66 -12.83
N ALA A 207 -6.83 2.18 -11.61
CA ALA A 207 -5.98 2.88 -10.65
C ALA A 207 -4.53 3.00 -11.14
N TRP A 208 -4.00 1.97 -11.80
CA TRP A 208 -2.64 2.00 -12.35
C TRP A 208 -2.49 2.99 -13.50
N ILE A 209 -3.42 2.99 -14.46
CA ILE A 209 -3.39 3.91 -15.62
C ILE A 209 -3.40 5.37 -15.14
N MET A 210 -4.36 5.71 -14.26
CA MET A 210 -4.50 7.08 -13.77
C MET A 210 -3.31 7.54 -12.92
N ASN A 211 -2.73 6.63 -12.13
CA ASN A 211 -1.57 6.94 -11.29
C ASN A 211 -0.23 6.91 -12.05
N SER A 212 -0.19 6.38 -13.27
CA SER A 212 1.05 6.15 -14.00
C SER A 212 1.92 7.41 -14.22
N PRO A 213 1.36 8.61 -14.53
CA PRO A 213 2.18 9.81 -14.69
C PRO A 213 2.84 10.25 -13.38
N ILE A 214 2.07 10.29 -12.29
CA ILE A 214 2.54 10.65 -10.94
C ILE A 214 3.60 9.66 -10.47
N SER A 215 3.36 8.36 -10.69
CA SER A 215 4.29 7.30 -10.31
C SER A 215 5.62 7.38 -11.05
N THR A 216 5.62 7.93 -12.27
CA THR A 216 6.85 8.14 -13.06
C THR A 216 7.70 9.25 -12.45
N ILE A 217 7.08 10.37 -12.08
CA ILE A 217 7.75 11.49 -11.40
C ILE A 217 8.31 11.04 -10.05
N GLN A 218 7.49 10.34 -9.26
CA GLN A 218 7.89 9.78 -7.96
C GLN A 218 9.14 8.89 -8.08
N ARG A 219 9.18 7.96 -9.05
CA ARG A 219 10.33 7.08 -9.27
C ARG A 219 11.59 7.87 -9.62
N ARG A 220 11.50 8.86 -10.50
CA ARG A 220 12.64 9.71 -10.88
C ARG A 220 13.23 10.44 -9.68
N MET A 221 12.39 10.99 -8.80
CA MET A 221 12.86 11.65 -7.57
C MET A 221 13.53 10.70 -6.59
N ILE A 222 12.92 9.55 -6.33
CA ILE A 222 13.45 8.56 -5.36
C ILE A 222 14.81 8.04 -5.84
N MET A 223 15.01 7.89 -7.16
CA MET A 223 16.31 7.49 -7.70
C MET A 223 17.41 8.53 -7.48
N GLN A 224 17.06 9.82 -7.38
CA GLN A 224 18.04 10.86 -7.08
C GLN A 224 18.56 10.82 -5.63
N GLN A 225 17.83 10.17 -4.73
CA GLN A 225 18.26 10.00 -3.34
C GLN A 225 19.53 9.15 -3.19
N GLN A 226 19.95 8.45 -4.25
CA GLN A 226 21.21 7.71 -4.28
C GLN A 226 22.43 8.62 -4.49
N TYR A 227 22.23 9.85 -4.96
CA TYR A 227 23.28 10.82 -5.21
C TYR A 227 23.30 11.91 -4.14
N SER A 228 24.47 12.52 -3.94
CA SER A 228 24.61 13.68 -3.06
C SER A 228 23.73 14.85 -3.54
N PRO A 229 23.27 15.75 -2.64
CA PRO A 229 22.39 16.87 -3.00
C PRO A 229 22.86 17.71 -4.19
N ASN A 230 24.18 17.91 -4.31
CA ASN A 230 24.79 18.69 -5.39
C ASN A 230 24.72 18.03 -6.78
N GLN A 231 24.39 16.75 -6.85
CA GLN A 231 24.28 15.96 -8.09
C GLN A 231 22.81 15.70 -8.48
N TRP A 232 21.86 16.34 -7.81
CA TRP A 232 20.45 16.18 -8.13
C TRP A 232 20.08 16.94 -9.40
N HIS A 233 19.37 16.27 -10.31
CA HIS A 233 18.86 16.91 -11.53
C HIS A 233 17.52 17.62 -11.34
N TYR A 234 16.74 17.27 -10.31
CA TYR A 234 15.43 17.86 -10.03
C TYR A 234 15.36 18.31 -8.58
N ASN A 235 14.91 19.54 -8.32
CA ASN A 235 14.74 20.05 -6.96
C ASN A 235 13.30 19.83 -6.47
N SER A 236 12.33 19.92 -7.38
CA SER A 236 10.90 19.76 -7.10
C SER A 236 10.20 18.78 -8.05
N SER A 237 8.90 18.51 -7.81
CA SER A 237 8.02 17.69 -8.67
C SER A 237 7.53 18.39 -9.92
N ILE A 238 7.76 19.70 -9.98
CA ILE A 238 7.29 20.59 -11.03
C ILE A 238 8.44 20.96 -11.99
N ASP A 239 9.68 20.71 -11.60
CA ASP A 239 10.90 20.93 -12.40
C ASP A 239 11.14 19.76 -13.37
#